data_AF-A0AAD9XAA8-F1
#
_entry.id   AF-A0AAD9XAA8-F1
#
_cell.length_a   1.000
_cell.length_b   1.000
_cell.length_c   1.000
_cell.angle_alpha   90.00
_cell.angle_beta   90.00
_cell.angle_gamma   90.00
#
_symmetry.space_group_name_H-M   'P 1'
#
loop_
_entity.id
_entity.type
_entity.pdbx_description
1 polymer ?
#
loop_
_entity_poly.entity_id
_entity_poly.type
_entity_poly.pdbx_seq_one_letter_code
_entity_poly.pdbx_strand_id
1 'polypeptide(L)'
;RYRHKCFSSTLSGMGRKKLRESLKIKEHDRFPSRVSGYCNWEIGNEVIRFSAVEFCLVTGLTFKDSCESPLHITKHMDKRILRSYFRDGKVNVKMFANWFRNLGPDNNVCDDDMVKLALVLFLEMTLVGKDDRNAIMYWALQLVDDLDAFNSFSWGTFLYGRTFDSFSTCVVGRDDKYMERLESPAKRKAEKYNVYGFVTAFQVMRDIL
;
A
#
# COMPACT_ATOMS: atom_id res chain seq x y z
N ARG A 1 2.64 -1.87 14.57
CA ARG A 1 1.17 -1.87 14.83
C ARG A 1 0.72 -0.43 15.10
N TYR A 2 0.50 0.37 14.06
CA TYR A 2 0.09 1.77 14.21
C TYR A 2 -1.41 1.82 14.53
N ARG A 3 -1.78 2.50 15.63
CA ARG A 3 -3.17 2.70 16.06
C ARG A 3 -3.61 4.10 15.64
N HIS A 4 -4.39 4.22 14.58
CA HIS A 4 -5.15 5.44 14.33
C HIS A 4 -6.44 5.40 15.15
N LYS A 5 -6.63 6.42 16.00
CA LYS A 5 -7.93 6.83 16.52
C LYS A 5 -8.32 8.06 15.71
N CYS A 6 -9.23 7.92 14.76
CA CYS A 6 -9.91 9.07 14.15
C CYS A 6 -11.37 8.71 13.92
N PHE A 7 -12.22 9.74 13.99
CA PHE A 7 -13.68 9.75 13.90
C PHE A 7 -14.45 9.41 15.19
N SER A 8 -14.76 10.44 15.98
CA SER A 8 -15.91 10.36 16.90
C SER A 8 -16.76 11.63 17.06
N SER A 9 -16.50 12.74 16.34
CA SER A 9 -17.18 14.01 16.68
C SER A 9 -18.11 14.62 15.62
N THR A 10 -18.10 14.21 14.35
CA THR A 10 -18.80 15.03 13.31
C THR A 10 -20.11 14.47 12.77
N LEU A 11 -20.50 13.21 13.04
CA LEU A 11 -21.70 12.61 12.43
C LEU A 11 -22.96 12.65 13.32
N SER A 12 -22.99 13.47 14.38
CA SER A 12 -24.11 13.50 15.34
C SER A 12 -25.42 14.10 14.82
N GLY A 13 -25.50 14.46 13.52
CA GLY A 13 -26.70 15.09 12.94
C GLY A 13 -27.12 14.57 11.56
N MET A 14 -26.43 13.58 10.99
CA MET A 14 -26.77 13.09 9.65
C MET A 14 -27.85 12.00 9.71
N GLY A 15 -29.00 12.26 9.07
CA GLY A 15 -30.10 11.30 9.01
C GLY A 15 -29.71 10.01 8.28
N ARG A 16 -30.24 8.87 8.75
CA ARG A 16 -29.95 7.49 8.26
C ARG A 16 -29.94 7.33 6.73
N LYS A 17 -30.73 8.10 6.00
CA LYS A 17 -30.84 8.07 4.53
C LYS A 17 -29.61 8.71 3.86
N LYS A 18 -29.16 9.85 4.37
CA LYS A 18 -27.98 10.59 3.89
C LYS A 18 -26.69 9.83 4.20
N LEU A 19 -26.61 9.23 5.39
CA LEU A 19 -25.50 8.35 5.79
C LEU A 19 -25.40 7.09 4.90
N ARG A 20 -26.52 6.45 4.56
CA ARG A 20 -26.57 5.35 3.58
C ARG A 20 -26.22 5.77 2.16
N GLU A 21 -26.45 7.01 1.77
CA GLU A 21 -26.06 7.53 0.45
C GLU A 21 -24.58 7.94 0.40
N SER A 22 -24.02 8.38 1.53
CA SER A 22 -22.61 8.80 1.64
C SER A 22 -21.66 7.60 1.75
N LEU A 23 -22.12 6.51 2.39
CA LEU A 23 -21.41 5.22 2.47
C LEU A 23 -21.64 4.30 1.26
N LYS A 24 -22.56 4.64 0.35
CA LYS A 24 -22.69 3.90 -0.91
C LYS A 24 -21.50 4.21 -1.81
N ILE A 25 -20.51 3.33 -1.81
CA ILE A 25 -19.80 3.06 -3.05
C ILE A 25 -20.89 2.63 -4.04
N LYS A 26 -21.16 3.45 -5.06
CA LYS A 26 -22.06 3.04 -6.14
C LYS A 26 -21.45 1.83 -6.81
N GLU A 27 -21.95 0.63 -6.49
CA GLU A 27 -21.71 -0.63 -7.21
C GLU A 27 -22.38 -0.62 -8.60
N HIS A 28 -22.20 0.46 -9.36
CA HIS A 28 -22.49 0.50 -10.78
C HIS A 28 -21.17 0.62 -11.52
N ASP A 29 -20.52 -0.53 -11.69
CA ASP A 29 -20.14 -1.05 -13.00
C ASP A 29 -19.28 -2.30 -12.82
N ARG A 30 -19.91 -3.45 -13.01
CA ARG A 30 -19.26 -4.75 -13.01
C ARG A 30 -18.64 -4.97 -14.40
N PHE A 31 -17.50 -4.36 -14.72
CA PHE A 31 -16.83 -4.57 -16.01
C PHE A 31 -15.28 -4.63 -15.95
N PRO A 32 -14.66 -5.31 -16.95
CA PRO A 32 -13.36 -5.96 -16.81
C PRO A 32 -12.24 -5.15 -17.46
N SER A 33 -11.28 -4.69 -16.66
CA SER A 33 -9.83 -4.62 -16.97
C SER A 33 -9.18 -3.80 -15.85
N ARG A 34 -8.19 -4.43 -15.22
CA ARG A 34 -7.59 -4.01 -13.95
C ARG A 34 -6.66 -2.82 -14.21
N VAL A 35 -7.09 -1.62 -13.83
CA VAL A 35 -6.41 -0.59 -13.00
C VAL A 35 -6.97 0.81 -13.38
N SER A 36 -8.26 1.07 -13.12
CA SER A 36 -8.88 2.40 -13.30
C SER A 36 -9.88 2.78 -12.20
N GLY A 37 -9.94 1.99 -11.11
CA GLY A 37 -10.80 2.28 -9.97
C GLY A 37 -10.37 3.54 -9.22
N TYR A 38 -11.28 4.16 -8.49
CA TYR A 38 -11.01 5.24 -7.52
C TYR A 38 -11.86 5.01 -6.27
N CYS A 39 -11.41 5.52 -5.13
CA CYS A 39 -12.17 5.50 -3.88
C CYS A 39 -12.62 6.92 -3.54
N ASN A 40 -13.87 7.07 -3.08
CA ASN A 40 -14.33 8.30 -2.46
C ASN A 40 -14.32 8.12 -0.93
N TRP A 41 -13.83 9.12 -0.22
CA TRP A 41 -13.74 9.15 1.23
C TRP A 41 -14.47 10.37 1.75
N GLU A 42 -15.39 10.19 2.67
CA GLU A 42 -16.03 11.29 3.38
C GLU A 42 -15.15 11.68 4.59
N ILE A 43 -14.57 12.87 4.54
CA ILE A 43 -13.73 13.41 5.62
C ILE A 43 -14.32 14.74 6.07
N GLY A 44 -14.87 14.76 7.29
CA GLY A 44 -15.65 15.90 7.76
C GLY A 44 -16.94 16.01 6.95
N ASN A 45 -17.10 17.11 6.21
CA ASN A 45 -18.23 17.35 5.30
C ASN A 45 -17.82 17.32 3.81
N GLU A 46 -16.57 16.96 3.52
CA GLU A 46 -16.02 16.93 2.17
C GLU A 46 -15.90 15.50 1.67
N VAL A 47 -16.14 15.32 0.37
CA VAL A 47 -15.91 14.04 -0.31
C VAL A 47 -14.61 14.15 -1.09
N ILE A 48 -13.60 13.41 -0.65
CA ILE A 48 -12.28 13.39 -1.24
C ILE A 48 -12.15 12.15 -2.13
N ARG A 49 -11.82 12.36 -3.40
CA ARG A 49 -11.48 11.28 -4.33
C ARG A 49 -10.00 10.92 -4.18
N PHE A 50 -9.72 9.62 -4.21
CA PHE A 50 -8.38 9.09 -4.35
C PHE A 50 -8.36 8.09 -5.51
N SER A 51 -7.64 8.43 -6.57
CA SER A 51 -7.47 7.63 -7.78
C SER A 51 -5.99 7.38 -8.09
N ALA A 52 -5.71 6.74 -9.22
CA ALA A 52 -4.35 6.58 -9.73
C ALA A 52 -3.65 7.94 -9.95
N VAL A 53 -4.41 8.99 -10.30
CA VAL A 53 -3.87 10.33 -10.54
C VAL A 53 -3.28 10.90 -9.25
N GLU A 54 -4.07 10.95 -8.17
CA GLU A 54 -3.60 11.43 -6.87
C GLU A 54 -2.46 10.57 -6.34
N PHE A 55 -2.53 9.25 -6.52
CA PHE A 55 -1.44 8.34 -6.16
C PHE A 55 -0.12 8.70 -6.87
N CYS A 56 -0.16 8.94 -8.18
CA CYS A 56 1.04 9.27 -8.95
C CYS A 56 1.56 10.67 -8.63
N LEU A 57 0.68 11.64 -8.40
CA LEU A 57 1.06 12.98 -7.97
C LEU A 57 1.83 12.95 -6.66
N VAL A 58 1.38 12.15 -5.70
CA VAL A 58 2.02 12.06 -4.37
C VAL A 58 3.32 11.24 -4.41
N THR A 59 3.35 10.17 -5.20
CA THR A 59 4.50 9.24 -5.24
C THR A 59 5.57 9.64 -6.25
N GLY A 60 5.24 10.48 -7.22
CA GLY A 60 6.08 10.76 -8.39
C GLY A 60 6.23 9.59 -9.36
N LEU A 61 5.50 8.49 -9.15
CA LEU A 61 5.60 7.31 -10.00
C LEU A 61 4.79 7.47 -11.28
N THR A 62 5.30 6.92 -12.37
CA THR A 62 4.57 6.89 -13.65
C THR A 62 3.50 5.81 -13.63
N PHE A 63 2.30 6.17 -14.05
CA PHE A 63 1.21 5.22 -14.32
C PHE A 63 1.25 4.77 -15.78
N LYS A 64 1.01 3.48 -16.01
CA LYS A 64 0.75 2.90 -17.33
C LYS A 64 -0.59 2.15 -17.31
N ASP A 65 -1.33 2.19 -18.41
CA ASP A 65 -2.67 1.56 -18.50
C ASP A 65 -2.66 0.06 -18.24
N SER A 66 -1.51 -0.58 -18.42
CA SER A 66 -1.28 -1.97 -18.07
C SER A 66 -0.01 -2.14 -17.26
N CYS A 67 -0.08 -3.03 -16.27
CA CYS A 67 1.08 -3.61 -15.63
C CYS A 67 1.13 -5.08 -15.99
N GLU A 68 2.19 -5.49 -16.67
CA GLU A 68 2.45 -6.91 -16.87
C GLU A 68 2.71 -7.58 -15.51
N SER A 69 2.33 -8.85 -15.39
CA SER A 69 2.51 -9.62 -14.16
C SER A 69 4.01 -9.64 -13.79
N PRO A 70 4.39 -9.21 -12.57
CA PRO A 70 5.79 -9.23 -12.16
C PRO A 70 6.40 -10.63 -12.25
N LEU A 71 5.60 -11.67 -11.95
CA LEU A 71 6.05 -13.06 -12.04
C LEU A 71 6.33 -13.51 -13.48
N HIS A 72 5.69 -12.89 -14.47
CA HIS A 72 5.96 -13.17 -15.87
C HIS A 72 7.30 -12.53 -16.28
N ILE A 73 7.46 -11.24 -16.00
CA ILE A 73 8.68 -10.48 -16.31
C ILE A 73 9.91 -11.15 -15.68
N THR A 74 9.83 -11.52 -14.40
CA THR A 74 10.98 -12.05 -13.66
C THR A 74 11.18 -13.54 -13.85
N LYS A 75 10.35 -14.24 -14.63
CA LYS A 75 10.39 -15.71 -14.76
C LYS A 75 11.75 -16.22 -15.24
N HIS A 76 12.36 -15.49 -16.16
CA HIS A 76 13.63 -15.83 -16.81
C HIS A 76 14.80 -14.97 -16.33
N MET A 77 14.56 -14.05 -15.39
CA MET A 77 15.61 -13.20 -14.84
C MET A 77 16.52 -13.98 -13.91
N ASP A 78 17.77 -13.54 -13.85
CA ASP A 78 18.69 -14.06 -12.86
C ASP A 78 18.22 -13.69 -11.44
N LYS A 79 18.51 -14.56 -10.49
CA LYS A 79 18.18 -14.39 -9.07
C LYS A 79 19.45 -14.14 -8.27
N ARG A 80 20.40 -13.38 -8.83
CA ARG A 80 21.76 -13.26 -8.29
C ARG A 80 21.75 -12.53 -6.95
N ILE A 81 21.15 -11.34 -6.85
CA ILE A 81 20.98 -10.64 -5.55
C ILE A 81 20.32 -11.57 -4.52
N LEU A 82 19.24 -12.23 -4.94
CA LEU A 82 18.50 -13.14 -4.07
C LEU A 82 19.38 -14.29 -3.55
N ARG A 83 20.14 -14.95 -4.42
CA ARG A 83 21.04 -16.06 -4.07
C ARG A 83 22.32 -15.59 -3.38
N SER A 84 22.76 -14.35 -3.57
CA SER A 84 23.96 -13.84 -2.90
C SER A 84 23.68 -13.51 -1.44
N TYR A 85 22.53 -12.90 -1.15
CA TYR A 85 22.24 -12.31 0.16
C TYR A 85 21.15 -13.04 0.96
N PHE A 86 20.31 -13.85 0.32
CA PHE A 86 19.13 -14.45 0.96
C PHE A 86 18.95 -15.95 0.65
N ARG A 87 20.07 -16.68 0.49
CA ARG A 87 20.18 -18.07 -0.02
C ARG A 87 19.03 -19.02 0.29
N ASP A 88 18.57 -19.12 1.55
CA ASP A 88 17.59 -20.15 1.96
C ASP A 88 16.52 -19.63 2.94
N GLY A 89 16.35 -18.31 3.03
CA GLY A 89 15.51 -17.70 4.06
C GLY A 89 14.14 -17.24 3.54
N LYS A 90 13.07 -17.56 4.28
CA LYS A 90 11.86 -16.71 4.25
C LYS A 90 12.22 -15.38 4.92
N VAL A 91 12.66 -14.41 4.14
CA VAL A 91 13.00 -13.06 4.58
C VAL A 91 11.74 -12.20 4.64
N ASN A 92 11.52 -11.57 5.79
CA ASN A 92 10.53 -10.52 5.96
C ASN A 92 11.18 -9.14 5.94
N VAL A 93 10.36 -8.10 5.80
CA VAL A 93 10.81 -6.71 5.69
C VAL A 93 11.66 -6.31 6.91
N LYS A 94 11.29 -6.74 8.12
CA LYS A 94 12.05 -6.45 9.35
C LYS A 94 13.45 -7.06 9.33
N MET A 95 13.56 -8.33 8.95
CA MET A 95 14.84 -9.02 8.84
C MET A 95 15.73 -8.34 7.81
N PHE A 96 15.18 -7.96 6.66
CA PHE A 96 15.91 -7.26 5.63
C PHE A 96 16.40 -5.89 6.10
N ALA A 97 15.52 -5.08 6.69
CA ALA A 97 15.88 -3.76 7.22
C ALA A 97 16.98 -3.83 8.30
N ASN A 98 16.85 -4.79 9.23
CA ASN A 98 17.86 -5.00 10.27
C ASN A 98 19.20 -5.45 9.70
N TRP A 99 19.19 -6.38 8.75
CA TRP A 99 20.40 -6.82 8.07
C TRP A 99 21.09 -5.65 7.37
N PHE A 100 20.34 -4.86 6.59
CA PHE A 100 20.85 -3.70 5.86
C PHE A 100 21.43 -2.63 6.80
N ARG A 101 20.76 -2.32 7.91
CA ARG A 101 21.22 -1.35 8.91
C ARG A 101 22.49 -1.78 9.64
N ASN A 102 22.70 -3.08 9.79
CA ASN A 102 23.87 -3.63 10.48
C ASN A 102 25.07 -3.86 9.55
N LEU A 103 24.98 -3.45 8.29
CA LEU A 103 26.14 -3.42 7.40
C LEU A 103 27.13 -2.37 7.90
N GLY A 104 28.29 -2.85 8.34
CA GLY A 104 29.40 -1.99 8.76
C GLY A 104 30.20 -1.47 7.56
N PRO A 105 31.19 -0.59 7.80
CA PRO A 105 32.09 -0.08 6.76
C PRO A 105 32.84 -1.19 6.01
N ASP A 106 33.20 -2.27 6.72
CA ASP A 106 33.97 -3.40 6.18
C ASP A 106 33.08 -4.53 5.63
N ASN A 107 31.88 -4.20 5.14
CA ASN A 107 30.99 -5.20 4.58
C ASN A 107 31.45 -5.66 3.19
N ASN A 108 31.16 -6.91 2.84
CA ASN A 108 31.54 -7.50 1.54
C ASN A 108 30.45 -7.30 0.46
N VAL A 109 29.55 -6.35 0.62
CA VAL A 109 28.54 -6.00 -0.38
C VAL A 109 29.15 -4.93 -1.28
N CYS A 110 29.18 -5.15 -2.59
CA CYS A 110 29.66 -4.11 -3.49
C CYS A 110 28.66 -2.95 -3.57
N ASP A 111 29.15 -1.75 -3.93
CA ASP A 111 28.33 -0.53 -3.97
C ASP A 111 27.11 -0.67 -4.90
N ASP A 112 27.25 -1.36 -6.02
CA ASP A 112 26.14 -1.62 -6.95
C ASP A 112 25.03 -2.46 -6.28
N ASP A 113 25.40 -3.53 -5.59
CA ASP A 113 24.45 -4.37 -4.87
C ASP A 113 23.82 -3.63 -3.69
N MET A 114 24.58 -2.77 -3.03
CA MET A 114 24.08 -1.89 -1.97
C MET A 114 22.96 -0.99 -2.46
N VAL A 115 23.13 -0.34 -3.62
CA VAL A 115 22.10 0.52 -4.23
C VAL A 115 20.88 -0.31 -4.60
N LYS A 116 21.05 -1.46 -5.24
CA LYS A 116 19.96 -2.37 -5.62
C LYS A 116 19.15 -2.85 -4.41
N LEU A 117 19.82 -3.25 -3.34
CA LEU A 117 19.19 -3.66 -2.09
C LEU A 117 18.47 -2.49 -1.40
N ALA A 118 19.07 -1.29 -1.39
CA ALA A 118 18.44 -0.09 -0.85
C ALA A 118 17.14 0.27 -1.59
N LEU A 119 17.11 0.16 -2.92
CA LEU A 119 15.92 0.40 -3.73
C LEU A 119 14.77 -0.55 -3.37
N VAL A 120 15.05 -1.85 -3.24
CA VAL A 120 14.02 -2.84 -2.86
C VAL A 120 13.56 -2.62 -1.42
N LEU A 121 14.46 -2.28 -0.51
CA LEU A 121 14.11 -1.97 0.88
C LEU A 121 13.22 -0.73 0.97
N PHE A 122 13.57 0.33 0.24
CA PHE A 122 12.76 1.55 0.12
C PHE A 122 11.36 1.22 -0.38
N LEU A 123 11.25 0.46 -1.48
CA LEU A 123 9.98 0.02 -2.06
C LEU A 123 9.11 -0.75 -1.05
N GLU A 124 9.67 -1.74 -0.35
CA GLU A 124 8.93 -2.53 0.65
C GLU A 124 8.42 -1.67 1.81
N MET A 125 9.26 -0.78 2.34
CA MET A 125 8.93 -0.01 3.54
C MET A 125 8.04 1.20 3.27
N THR A 126 8.23 1.90 2.15
CA THR A 126 7.57 3.19 1.90
C THR A 126 6.36 3.08 0.99
N LEU A 127 6.48 2.31 -0.10
CA LEU A 127 5.48 2.29 -1.16
C LEU A 127 4.48 1.15 -0.98
N VAL A 128 4.96 -0.04 -0.64
CA VAL A 128 4.08 -1.18 -0.36
C VAL A 128 3.51 -1.11 1.05
N GLY A 129 4.29 -0.64 2.03
CA GLY A 129 3.85 -0.42 3.41
C GLY A 129 3.24 -1.67 4.06
N LYS A 130 3.81 -2.84 3.78
CA LYS A 130 3.42 -4.10 4.45
C LYS A 130 3.77 -4.06 5.94
N ASP A 131 3.07 -4.89 6.72
CA ASP A 131 3.55 -5.24 8.06
C ASP A 131 4.98 -5.81 7.98
N ASP A 132 5.83 -5.42 8.92
CA ASP A 132 7.26 -5.73 8.91
C ASP A 132 7.55 -7.24 9.02
N ARG A 133 6.57 -8.04 9.44
CA ARG A 133 6.62 -9.50 9.52
C ARG A 133 6.30 -10.20 8.21
N ASN A 134 5.77 -9.48 7.21
CA ASN A 134 5.43 -10.05 5.92
C ASN A 134 6.67 -10.28 5.06
N ALA A 135 6.59 -11.29 4.20
CA ALA A 135 7.65 -11.58 3.24
C ALA A 135 7.87 -10.42 2.26
N ILE A 136 9.14 -10.19 1.94
CA ILE A 136 9.53 -9.28 0.87
C ILE A 136 9.09 -9.81 -0.50
N MET A 137 8.98 -8.94 -1.48
CA MET A 137 8.73 -9.25 -2.88
C MET A 137 10.00 -9.82 -3.48
N TYR A 138 10.15 -11.15 -3.41
CA TYR A 138 11.28 -11.84 -4.01
C TYR A 138 11.47 -11.56 -5.50
N TRP A 139 10.39 -11.28 -6.23
CA TRP A 139 10.48 -10.88 -7.63
C TRP A 139 11.11 -9.49 -7.79
N ALA A 140 10.93 -8.56 -6.84
CA ALA A 140 11.57 -7.25 -6.90
C ALA A 140 13.09 -7.36 -6.72
N LEU A 141 13.57 -8.31 -5.91
CA LEU A 141 15.00 -8.65 -5.80
C LEU A 141 15.58 -9.27 -7.08
N GLN A 142 14.76 -9.92 -7.91
CA GLN A 142 15.20 -10.44 -9.21
C GLN A 142 15.18 -9.33 -10.26
N LEU A 143 14.15 -8.49 -10.21
CA LEU A 143 14.01 -7.38 -11.14
C LEU A 143 15.15 -6.36 -10.96
N VAL A 144 15.59 -6.09 -9.73
CA VAL A 144 16.64 -5.09 -9.46
C VAL A 144 18.05 -5.52 -9.91
N ASP A 145 18.26 -6.80 -10.26
CA ASP A 145 19.49 -7.23 -10.91
C ASP A 145 19.65 -6.56 -12.29
N ASP A 146 18.54 -6.26 -12.96
CA ASP A 146 18.45 -5.48 -14.21
C ASP A 146 17.78 -4.12 -13.93
N LEU A 147 18.59 -3.08 -13.69
CA LEU A 147 18.08 -1.76 -13.34
C LEU A 147 17.25 -1.11 -14.46
N ASP A 148 17.49 -1.45 -15.73
CA ASP A 148 16.69 -0.92 -16.84
C ASP A 148 15.29 -1.55 -16.84
N ALA A 149 15.20 -2.86 -16.60
CA ALA A 149 13.93 -3.54 -16.39
C ALA A 149 13.21 -3.04 -15.12
N PHE A 150 13.95 -2.81 -14.04
CA PHE A 150 13.41 -2.25 -12.80
C PHE A 150 12.84 -0.85 -13.00
N ASN A 151 13.56 0.05 -13.68
CA ASN A 151 13.12 1.43 -13.92
C ASN A 151 11.99 1.54 -14.95
N SER A 152 11.95 0.62 -15.92
CA SER A 152 10.89 0.58 -16.93
C SER A 152 9.60 -0.08 -16.42
N PHE A 153 9.66 -0.81 -15.32
CA PHE A 153 8.50 -1.46 -14.70
C PHE A 153 7.44 -0.43 -14.26
N SER A 154 6.16 -0.77 -14.48
CA SER A 154 5.01 0.08 -14.16
C SER A 154 4.71 0.14 -12.65
N TRP A 155 5.67 0.63 -11.85
CA TRP A 155 5.56 0.72 -10.38
C TRP A 155 4.29 1.44 -9.92
N GLY A 156 3.94 2.56 -10.57
CA GLY A 156 2.73 3.32 -10.25
C GLY A 156 1.47 2.47 -10.35
N THR A 157 1.29 1.79 -11.48
CA THR A 157 0.14 0.91 -11.73
C THR A 157 0.08 -0.27 -10.77
N PHE A 158 1.22 -0.94 -10.54
CA PHE A 158 1.32 -2.08 -9.65
C PHE A 158 0.98 -1.71 -8.19
N LEU A 159 1.59 -0.65 -7.68
CA LEU A 159 1.43 -0.21 -6.30
C LEU A 159 0.07 0.43 -6.06
N TYR A 160 -0.47 1.16 -7.03
CA TYR A 160 -1.82 1.68 -6.96
C TYR A 160 -2.85 0.55 -6.86
N GLY A 161 -2.74 -0.48 -7.70
CA GLY A 161 -3.62 -1.65 -7.63
C GLY A 161 -3.63 -2.29 -6.23
N ARG A 162 -2.44 -2.49 -5.63
CA ARG A 162 -2.34 -3.01 -4.26
C ARG A 162 -2.96 -2.10 -3.21
N THR A 163 -2.73 -0.79 -3.33
CA THR A 163 -3.28 0.21 -2.41
C THR A 163 -4.81 0.21 -2.50
N PHE A 164 -5.35 0.18 -3.72
CA PHE A 164 -6.79 0.11 -3.99
C PHE A 164 -7.44 -1.18 -3.47
N ASP A 165 -6.79 -2.33 -3.65
CA ASP A 165 -7.25 -3.61 -3.09
C ASP A 165 -7.29 -3.58 -1.56
N SER A 166 -6.28 -2.95 -0.93
CA SER A 166 -6.25 -2.77 0.53
C SER A 166 -7.38 -1.87 1.01
N PHE A 167 -7.72 -0.80 0.28
CA PHE A 167 -8.85 0.06 0.61
C PHE A 167 -10.17 -0.69 0.47
N SER A 168 -10.36 -1.40 -0.64
CA SER A 168 -11.57 -2.19 -0.90
C SER A 168 -11.81 -3.21 0.22
N THR A 169 -10.76 -3.91 0.65
CA THR A 169 -10.83 -4.87 1.76
C THR A 169 -11.17 -4.22 3.11
N CYS A 170 -10.78 -2.95 3.31
CA CYS A 170 -11.11 -2.22 4.54
C CYS A 170 -12.58 -1.80 4.60
N VAL A 171 -13.22 -1.54 3.46
CA VAL A 171 -14.59 -1.01 3.38
C VAL A 171 -15.63 -2.14 3.29
N VAL A 172 -15.35 -3.19 2.52
CA VAL A 172 -16.32 -4.29 2.26
C VAL A 172 -16.74 -4.98 3.56
N GLY A 173 -18.06 -5.06 3.80
CA GLY A 173 -18.66 -5.74 4.95
C GLY A 173 -18.62 -4.96 6.28
N ARG A 174 -18.17 -3.69 6.25
CA ARG A 174 -18.20 -2.82 7.43
C ARG A 174 -19.42 -1.92 7.50
N ASP A 175 -20.11 -1.66 6.39
CA ASP A 175 -21.31 -0.83 6.37
C ASP A 175 -22.39 -1.41 7.28
N ASP A 176 -22.66 -2.72 7.19
CA ASP A 176 -23.65 -3.38 8.04
C ASP A 176 -23.29 -3.32 9.53
N LYS A 177 -22.01 -3.56 9.85
CA LYS A 177 -21.49 -3.49 11.23
C LYS A 177 -21.49 -2.06 11.78
N TYR A 178 -21.25 -1.07 10.93
CA TYR A 178 -21.28 0.33 11.30
C TYR A 178 -22.73 0.78 11.57
N MET A 179 -23.67 0.39 10.69
CA MET A 179 -25.10 0.66 10.85
C MET A 179 -25.67 0.02 12.12
N GLU A 180 -25.32 -1.23 12.43
CA GLU A 180 -25.74 -1.91 13.68
C GLU A 180 -25.23 -1.17 14.95
N ARG A 181 -24.04 -0.57 14.90
CA ARG A 181 -23.44 0.15 16.04
C ARG A 181 -23.94 1.58 16.18
N LEU A 182 -24.41 2.21 15.11
CA LEU A 182 -25.10 3.50 15.20
C LEU A 182 -26.38 3.39 16.03
N GLU A 183 -27.05 2.24 16.00
CA GLU A 183 -28.27 1.95 16.75
C GLU A 183 -28.02 1.61 18.22
N SER A 184 -26.77 1.33 18.60
CA SER A 184 -26.37 0.99 19.98
C SER A 184 -25.20 1.87 20.45
N PRO A 185 -25.45 3.07 21.01
CA PRO A 185 -24.41 4.01 21.46
C PRO A 185 -23.38 3.39 22.43
N ALA A 186 -23.83 2.46 23.28
CA ALA A 186 -22.98 1.72 24.21
C ALA A 186 -21.94 0.79 23.55
N LYS A 187 -22.11 0.47 22.25
CA LYS A 187 -21.18 -0.38 21.47
C LYS A 187 -20.24 0.43 20.57
N ARG A 188 -20.26 1.77 20.60
CA ARG A 188 -19.37 2.63 19.80
C ARG A 188 -17.92 2.52 20.28
N LYS A 189 -17.20 1.52 19.79
CA LYS A 189 -15.73 1.46 19.87
C LYS A 189 -15.14 2.16 18.65
N ALA A 190 -14.04 2.88 18.84
CA ALA A 190 -13.25 3.43 17.74
C ALA A 190 -12.89 2.31 16.76
N GLU A 191 -13.22 2.50 15.48
CA GLU A 191 -12.89 1.55 14.43
C GLU A 191 -11.38 1.46 14.24
N LYS A 192 -10.91 0.24 14.00
CA LYS A 192 -9.50 -0.02 13.69
C LYS A 192 -9.44 -0.59 12.29
N TYR A 193 -8.65 0.04 11.43
CA TYR A 193 -8.34 -0.46 10.10
C TYR A 193 -6.84 -0.65 9.97
N ASN A 194 -6.46 -1.72 9.28
CA ASN A 194 -5.10 -1.90 8.81
C ASN A 194 -5.15 -1.61 7.31
N VAL A 195 -4.73 -0.42 6.93
CA VAL A 195 -4.50 -0.07 5.53
C VAL A 195 -3.03 -0.36 5.23
N TYR A 196 -2.79 -1.13 4.19
CA TYR A 196 -1.45 -1.37 3.64
C TYR A 196 -1.30 -0.57 2.34
N GLY A 197 -0.09 -0.14 2.02
CA GLY A 197 0.20 0.74 0.87
C GLY A 197 0.99 1.96 1.29
N PHE A 198 0.75 3.10 0.64
CA PHE A 198 1.44 4.38 0.85
C PHE A 198 1.18 4.97 2.26
N VAL A 199 1.72 4.34 3.30
CA VAL A 199 1.52 4.71 4.72
C VAL A 199 2.10 6.11 5.00
N THR A 200 3.13 6.51 4.28
CA THR A 200 3.83 7.77 4.49
C THR A 200 2.97 9.01 4.17
N ALA A 201 2.09 9.00 3.15
CA ALA A 201 1.15 10.13 2.93
C ALA A 201 0.33 10.42 4.18
N PHE A 202 -0.12 9.35 4.85
CA PHE A 202 -1.02 9.47 5.98
C PHE A 202 -0.28 9.80 7.30
N GLN A 203 1.06 9.72 7.30
CA GLN A 203 1.90 10.06 8.45
C GLN A 203 2.28 11.55 8.47
N VAL A 204 2.51 12.18 7.32
CA VAL A 204 2.94 13.59 7.23
C VAL A 204 1.85 14.57 7.69
N MET A 205 0.58 14.19 7.67
CA MET A 205 -0.53 15.06 8.08
C MET A 205 -0.61 15.36 9.60
N ARG A 206 0.27 14.78 10.43
CA ARG A 206 0.35 15.12 11.87
C ARG A 206 1.40 16.15 12.22
N ASP A 207 2.36 16.41 11.34
CA ASP A 207 3.46 17.34 11.62
C ASP A 207 3.25 18.71 10.96
N ILE A 208 2.10 18.92 10.29
CA ILE A 208 1.74 20.16 9.56
C ILE A 208 0.43 20.79 10.10
N LEU A 209 -0.17 20.24 11.17
CA LEU A 209 -1.32 20.81 11.88
C LEU A 209 -1.08 20.80 13.39
#